data_AF-M5UDS9-F1
#
_entry.id   AF-M5UDS9-F1
#
_cell.length_a   1.000
_cell.length_b   1.000
_cell.length_c   1.000
_cell.angle_alpha   90.00
_cell.angle_beta   90.00
_cell.angle_gamma   90.00
#
_symmetry.space_group_name_H-M   'P 1'
#
loop_
_entity.id
_entity.type
_entity.pdbx_description
1 polymer ?
#
loop_
_entity_poly.entity_id
_entity_poly.type
_entity_poly.pdbx_seq_one_letter_code
_entity_poly.pdbx_strand_id
1 'polypeptide(L)'
;MINCTNCNIAFSPSFATCPRCKSFETPPAIRNRYLTQDAKNRISDGQPSSDVRDYLIANGFSDADADALVGDAASGLRSETRGYGFRRFIVGVLMLTLAGLFAAVLQSGARVRGSGFAIGFMILAGGGLLAAFSGVYTMLSGRESKLVGKILDQTDRFNT
;
A
#
# COMPACT_ATOMS: atom_id res chain seq x y z
N MET A 1 8.34 20.88 5.62
CA MET A 1 7.82 22.18 6.09
C MET A 1 8.76 23.27 5.60
N ILE A 2 8.25 24.46 5.28
CA ILE A 2 9.06 25.58 4.77
C ILE A 2 8.92 26.76 5.75
N ASN A 3 10.04 27.39 6.10
CA ASN A 3 10.03 28.56 6.96
C ASN A 3 9.99 29.83 6.11
N CYS A 4 9.03 30.70 6.40
CA CYS A 4 8.98 32.03 5.82
C CYS A 4 10.08 32.90 6.44
N THR A 5 11.02 33.39 5.65
CA THR A 5 12.11 34.28 6.12
C THR A 5 11.60 35.62 6.66
N ASN A 6 10.45 36.09 6.17
CA ASN A 6 9.89 37.40 6.54
C ASN A 6 9.09 37.34 7.85
N CYS A 7 8.46 36.20 8.14
CA CYS A 7 7.43 36.07 9.17
C CYS A 7 7.80 35.01 10.22
N ASN A 8 8.94 34.33 10.01
CA ASN A 8 9.53 33.27 10.82
C ASN A 8 8.54 32.20 11.29
N ILE A 9 7.59 31.85 10.42
CA ILE A 9 6.62 30.77 10.64
C ILE A 9 6.89 29.60 9.70
N ALA A 10 6.72 28.39 10.20
CA ALA A 10 6.68 27.18 9.40
C ALA A 10 5.28 27.03 8.76
N PHE A 11 5.22 26.75 7.47
CA PHE A 11 3.96 26.47 6.78
C PHE A 11 4.10 25.31 5.79
N SER A 12 2.95 24.80 5.34
CA SER A 12 2.87 23.69 4.38
C SER A 12 3.34 24.13 2.99
N PRO A 13 4.14 23.31 2.27
CA PRO A 13 4.51 23.59 0.88
C PRO A 13 3.33 23.61 -0.10
N SER A 14 2.14 23.21 0.35
CA SER A 14 0.91 23.26 -0.45
C SER A 14 0.51 24.68 -0.85
N PHE A 15 0.92 25.70 -0.09
CA PHE A 15 0.59 27.08 -0.39
C PHE A 15 1.63 27.70 -1.34
N ALA A 16 1.17 28.33 -2.42
CA ALA A 16 2.03 29.08 -3.34
C ALA A 16 2.74 30.25 -2.66
N THR A 17 2.07 30.89 -1.70
CA THR A 17 2.59 32.02 -0.93
C THR A 17 2.37 31.82 0.56
N CYS A 18 3.21 32.45 1.39
CA CYS A 18 3.04 32.40 2.84
C CYS A 18 1.64 32.90 3.27
N PRO A 19 0.86 32.12 4.05
CA PRO A 19 -0.53 32.46 4.39
C PRO A 19 -0.66 33.71 5.25
N ARG A 20 0.40 34.06 5.99
CA ARG A 20 0.37 35.19 6.93
C ARG A 20 0.71 36.52 6.25
N CYS A 21 1.78 36.54 5.46
CA CYS A 21 2.34 37.79 4.95
C CYS A 21 2.31 37.92 3.43
N LYS A 22 1.99 36.85 2.70
CA LYS A 22 1.83 36.81 1.23
C LYS A 22 3.04 37.29 0.39
N SER A 23 4.11 37.75 1.04
CA SER A 23 5.31 38.32 0.41
C SER A 23 6.39 37.29 0.13
N PHE A 24 6.33 36.14 0.79
CA PHE A 24 7.23 35.02 0.52
C PHE A 24 6.54 34.03 -0.40
N GLU A 25 7.10 33.83 -1.59
CA GLU A 25 6.65 32.84 -2.57
C GLU A 25 7.45 31.54 -2.42
N THR A 26 6.73 30.43 -2.40
CA THR A 26 7.33 29.11 -2.23
C THR A 26 8.06 28.71 -3.51
N PRO A 27 9.34 28.26 -3.45
CA PRO A 27 10.06 27.82 -4.64
C PRO A 27 9.28 26.73 -5.39
N PRO A 28 9.07 26.89 -6.71
CA PRO A 28 8.22 25.98 -7.50
C PRO A 28 8.74 24.55 -7.47
N ALA A 29 10.07 24.36 -7.41
CA ALA A 29 10.67 23.03 -7.28
C ALA A 29 10.24 22.27 -6.02
N ILE A 30 10.11 22.96 -4.88
CA ILE A 30 9.73 22.34 -3.60
C ILE A 30 8.22 22.09 -3.59
N ARG A 31 7.44 23.08 -4.06
CA ARG A 31 5.97 22.95 -4.17
C ARG A 31 5.59 21.79 -5.08
N ASN A 32 6.18 21.71 -6.28
CA ASN A 32 5.85 20.67 -7.25
C ASN A 32 6.22 19.29 -6.73
N ARG A 33 7.38 19.12 -6.06
CA ARG A 33 7.73 17.85 -5.40
C ARG A 33 6.70 17.45 -4.34
N TYR A 34 6.25 18.41 -3.53
CA TYR A 34 5.24 18.15 -2.51
C TYR A 34 3.89 17.74 -3.13
N LEU A 35 3.40 18.49 -4.11
CA LEU A 35 2.14 18.21 -4.80
C LEU A 35 2.16 16.86 -5.52
N THR A 36 3.27 16.52 -6.18
CA THR A 36 3.49 15.20 -6.78
C THR A 36 3.41 14.08 -5.74
N GLN A 37 4.02 14.26 -4.57
CA GLN A 37 3.97 13.27 -3.50
C GLN A 37 2.55 13.17 -2.90
N ASP A 38 1.87 14.29 -2.71
CA ASP A 38 0.48 14.32 -2.21
C ASP A 38 -0.48 13.63 -3.20
N ALA A 39 -0.31 13.86 -4.51
CA ALA A 39 -1.07 13.17 -5.55
C ALA A 39 -0.85 11.65 -5.52
N LYS A 40 0.41 11.20 -5.39
CA LYS A 40 0.71 9.77 -5.22
C LYS A 40 0.05 9.20 -3.98
N ASN A 41 0.08 9.92 -2.87
CA ASN A 41 -0.56 9.50 -1.63
C ASN A 41 -2.08 9.43 -1.79
N ARG A 42 -2.72 10.38 -2.48
CA ARG A 42 -4.17 10.38 -2.74
C ARG A 42 -4.61 9.21 -3.62
N ILE A 43 -3.88 8.93 -4.69
CA ILE A 43 -4.14 7.76 -5.55
C ILE A 43 -3.89 6.49 -4.74
N SER A 44 -2.82 6.46 -3.95
CA SER A 44 -2.55 5.37 -3.02
C SER A 44 -3.73 5.19 -2.08
N ASP A 45 -4.28 6.26 -1.51
CA ASP A 45 -5.46 6.35 -0.63
C ASP A 45 -6.79 6.06 -1.33
N GLY A 46 -6.77 5.84 -2.65
CA GLY A 46 -7.90 5.33 -3.41
C GLY A 46 -8.85 6.43 -3.87
N GLN A 47 -8.40 7.68 -3.85
CA GLN A 47 -9.07 8.74 -4.59
C GLN A 47 -9.05 8.38 -6.09
N PRO A 48 -10.15 8.64 -6.81
CA PRO A 48 -10.20 8.38 -8.23
C PRO A 48 -9.18 9.27 -8.96
N SER A 49 -8.59 8.70 -10.00
CA SER A 49 -7.54 9.33 -10.81
C SER A 49 -7.99 10.66 -11.42
N SER A 50 -9.28 10.81 -11.74
CA SER A 50 -9.88 12.06 -12.22
C SER A 50 -9.74 13.19 -11.20
N ASP A 51 -10.08 12.92 -9.94
CA ASP A 51 -10.09 13.96 -8.91
C ASP A 51 -8.66 14.40 -8.57
N VAL A 52 -7.70 13.48 -8.64
CA VAL A 52 -6.29 13.79 -8.42
C VAL A 52 -5.70 14.58 -9.60
N ARG A 53 -6.12 14.27 -10.83
CA ARG A 53 -5.77 15.04 -12.03
C ARG A 53 -6.29 16.48 -11.93
N ASP A 54 -7.56 16.64 -11.61
CA ASP A 54 -8.18 17.96 -11.45
C ASP A 54 -7.53 18.77 -10.32
N TYR A 55 -7.16 18.09 -9.22
CA TYR A 55 -6.38 18.68 -8.14
C TYR A 55 -5.01 19.19 -8.61
N LEU A 56 -4.26 18.42 -9.40
CA LEU A 56 -2.95 18.85 -9.91
C LEU A 56 -3.08 20.06 -10.84
N ILE A 57 -4.08 20.05 -11.73
CA ILE A 57 -4.36 21.16 -12.65
C ILE A 57 -4.74 22.42 -11.87
N ALA A 58 -5.61 22.31 -10.86
CA ALA A 58 -5.99 23.43 -10.00
C ALA A 58 -4.78 24.03 -9.24
N ASN A 59 -3.71 23.26 -9.04
CA ASN A 59 -2.47 23.71 -8.41
C ASN A 59 -1.39 24.16 -9.41
N GLY A 60 -1.73 24.26 -10.70
CA GLY A 60 -0.89 24.86 -11.74
C GLY A 60 -0.02 23.89 -12.54
N PHE A 61 -0.34 22.59 -12.52
CA PHE A 61 0.25 21.65 -13.48
C PHE A 61 -0.43 21.75 -14.85
N SER A 62 0.30 21.47 -15.91
CA SER A 62 -0.28 21.31 -17.24
C SER A 62 -1.12 20.02 -17.31
N ASP A 63 -2.12 19.97 -18.21
CA ASP A 63 -2.91 18.75 -18.43
C ASP A 63 -2.00 17.54 -18.73
N ALA A 64 -0.99 17.72 -19.57
CA ALA A 64 -0.06 16.66 -19.95
C ALA A 64 0.77 16.15 -18.77
N ASP A 65 1.29 17.06 -17.93
CA ASP A 65 2.07 16.68 -16.74
C ASP A 65 1.19 15.99 -15.70
N ALA A 66 -0.04 16.48 -15.50
CA ALA A 66 -1.00 15.89 -14.57
C ALA A 66 -1.36 14.46 -15.00
N ASP A 67 -1.63 14.24 -16.29
CA ASP A 67 -1.93 12.92 -16.85
C ASP A 67 -0.75 11.95 -16.69
N ALA A 68 0.47 12.40 -16.99
CA ALA A 68 1.69 11.60 -16.82
C ALA A 68 1.89 11.19 -15.35
N LEU A 69 1.74 12.14 -14.41
CA LEU A 69 1.88 11.91 -12.98
C LEU A 69 0.86 10.91 -12.43
N VAL A 70 -0.39 11.05 -12.82
CA VAL A 70 -1.48 10.15 -12.41
C VAL A 70 -1.26 8.75 -13.00
N GLY A 71 -0.82 8.66 -14.26
CA GLY A 71 -0.48 7.40 -14.92
C GLY A 71 0.68 6.66 -14.26
N ASP A 72 1.76 7.38 -13.95
CA ASP A 72 2.93 6.84 -13.24
C ASP A 72 2.57 6.37 -11.83
N ALA A 73 1.77 7.15 -11.10
CA ALA A 73 1.31 6.79 -9.77
C ALA A 73 0.41 5.54 -9.80
N ALA A 74 -0.55 5.48 -10.74
CA ALA A 74 -1.47 4.35 -10.86
C ALA A 74 -0.76 3.06 -11.31
N SER A 75 0.23 3.17 -12.20
CA SER A 75 1.03 2.02 -12.66
C SER A 75 1.98 1.50 -11.59
N GLY A 76 2.64 2.39 -10.83
CA GLY A 76 3.47 2.05 -9.67
C GLY A 76 2.67 1.37 -8.55
N LEU A 77 1.46 1.88 -8.25
CA LEU A 77 0.59 1.25 -7.26
C LEU A 77 0.14 -0.14 -7.68
N ARG A 78 -0.14 -0.36 -8.98
CA ARG A 78 -0.48 -1.69 -9.54
C ARG A 78 0.67 -2.68 -9.44
N SER A 79 1.92 -2.25 -9.62
CA SER A 79 3.08 -3.15 -9.51
C SER A 79 3.39 -3.52 -8.06
N GLU A 80 3.30 -2.57 -7.12
CA GLU A 80 3.48 -2.82 -5.68
C GLU A 80 2.36 -3.69 -5.09
N THR A 81 1.10 -3.43 -5.44
CA THR A 81 -0.03 -4.29 -4.99
C THR A 81 0.08 -5.71 -5.52
N ARG A 82 0.52 -5.90 -6.77
CA ARG A 82 0.77 -7.23 -7.34
C ARG A 82 1.90 -7.97 -6.63
N GLY A 83 2.97 -7.27 -6.23
CA GLY A 83 4.07 -7.88 -5.49
C GLY A 83 3.65 -8.42 -4.12
N TYR A 84 2.81 -7.68 -3.40
CA TYR A 84 2.28 -8.12 -2.11
C TYR A 84 1.33 -9.31 -2.23
N GLY A 85 0.41 -9.27 -3.21
CA GLY A 85 -0.48 -10.39 -3.52
C GLY A 85 0.27 -11.66 -3.92
N PHE A 86 1.34 -11.53 -4.73
CA PHE A 86 2.20 -12.64 -5.13
C PHE A 86 2.93 -13.28 -3.95
N ARG A 87 3.48 -12.47 -3.03
CA ARG A 87 4.12 -12.98 -1.81
C ARG A 87 3.15 -13.77 -0.94
N ARG A 88 1.91 -13.28 -0.75
CA ARG A 88 0.86 -14.01 -0.02
C ARG A 88 0.47 -15.31 -0.72
N PHE A 89 0.36 -15.29 -2.04
CA PHE A 89 0.08 -16.49 -2.83
C PHE A 89 1.18 -17.54 -2.65
N ILE A 90 2.46 -17.17 -2.76
CA ILE A 90 3.59 -18.09 -2.53
C ILE A 90 3.53 -18.69 -1.12
N VAL A 91 3.31 -17.87 -0.09
CA VAL A 91 3.21 -18.36 1.29
C VAL A 91 2.04 -19.33 1.46
N GLY A 92 0.88 -19.03 0.86
CA GLY A 92 -0.28 -19.92 0.87
C GLY A 92 -0.02 -21.26 0.17
N VAL A 93 0.60 -21.23 -1.02
CA VAL A 93 1.00 -22.44 -1.76
C VAL A 93 2.01 -23.26 -0.96
N LEU A 94 2.98 -22.61 -0.30
CA LEU A 94 4.00 -23.29 0.50
C LEU A 94 3.41 -23.93 1.77
N MET A 95 2.40 -23.32 2.39
CA MET A 95 1.65 -23.92 3.50
C MET A 95 0.81 -25.11 3.04
N LEU A 96 0.19 -25.03 1.86
CA LEU A 96 -0.58 -26.13 1.28
C LEU A 96 0.30 -27.32 0.88
N THR A 97 1.50 -27.08 0.33
CA THR A 97 2.44 -28.17 0.03
C THR A 97 2.94 -28.84 1.30
N LEU A 98 3.24 -28.08 2.37
CA LEU A 98 3.57 -28.64 3.68
C LEU A 98 2.41 -29.46 4.26
N ALA A 99 1.17 -28.97 4.17
CA ALA A 99 -0.02 -29.71 4.61
C ALA A 99 -0.20 -31.02 3.82
N GLY A 100 -0.04 -30.98 2.49
CA GLY A 100 -0.14 -32.18 1.63
C GLY A 100 0.94 -33.22 1.94
N LEU A 101 2.17 -32.77 2.18
CA LEU A 101 3.30 -33.64 2.56
C LEU A 101 3.05 -34.27 3.94
N PHE A 102 2.48 -33.50 4.86
CA PHE A 102 2.07 -33.98 6.18
C PHE A 102 0.93 -35.02 6.11
N ALA A 103 -0.05 -34.82 5.23
CA ALA A 103 -1.11 -35.80 4.96
C ALA A 103 -0.56 -37.10 4.36
N ALA A 104 0.39 -37.01 3.43
CA ALA A 104 1.05 -38.18 2.84
C ALA A 104 1.82 -39.00 3.89
N VAL A 105 2.50 -38.33 4.83
CA VAL A 105 3.19 -39.00 5.96
C VAL A 105 2.18 -39.70 6.88
N LEU A 106 1.04 -39.07 7.19
CA LEU A 106 -0.06 -39.70 7.95
C LEU A 106 -0.63 -40.93 7.24
N GLN A 107 -0.76 -40.88 5.90
CA GLN A 107 -1.29 -41.96 5.10
C GLN A 107 -0.34 -43.16 4.98
N SER A 108 0.97 -42.94 5.14
CA SER A 108 2.00 -43.99 5.12
C SER A 108 2.04 -44.89 6.38
N GLY A 109 1.06 -44.76 7.28
CA GLY A 109 0.85 -45.70 8.39
C GLY A 109 1.39 -45.24 9.74
N ALA A 110 1.86 -43.99 9.85
CA ALA A 110 2.10 -43.34 11.13
C ALA A 110 0.74 -43.13 11.83
N ARG A 111 0.34 -44.06 12.72
CA ARG A 111 -0.83 -43.91 13.58
C ARG A 111 -0.56 -42.82 14.62
N VAL A 112 -0.67 -41.55 14.22
CA VAL A 112 -0.49 -40.42 15.14
C VAL A 112 -1.80 -40.21 15.90
N ARG A 113 -1.89 -40.87 17.06
CA ARG A 113 -3.07 -40.88 17.93
C ARG A 113 -3.05 -39.64 18.83
N GLY A 114 -3.43 -38.47 18.30
CA GLY A 114 -3.47 -37.25 19.10
C GLY A 114 -4.36 -36.15 18.49
N SER A 115 -5.27 -35.60 19.30
CA SER A 115 -6.17 -34.50 18.92
C SER A 115 -5.43 -33.23 18.46
N GLY A 116 -4.21 -33.00 18.96
CA GLY A 116 -3.35 -31.90 18.52
C GLY A 116 -2.94 -31.97 17.04
N PHE A 117 -2.83 -33.17 16.47
CA PHE A 117 -2.43 -33.34 15.06
C PHE A 117 -3.55 -32.96 14.08
N ALA A 118 -4.80 -33.29 14.41
CA ALA A 118 -5.96 -32.92 13.60
C ALA A 118 -6.16 -31.39 13.59
N ILE A 119 -5.93 -30.74 14.73
CA ILE A 119 -6.00 -29.28 14.85
C ILE A 119 -4.89 -28.62 14.02
N GLY A 120 -3.64 -29.11 14.11
CA GLY A 120 -2.53 -28.61 13.32
C GLY A 120 -2.75 -28.73 11.81
N PHE A 121 -3.31 -29.87 11.36
CA PHE A 121 -3.66 -30.07 9.96
C PHE A 121 -4.78 -29.14 9.49
N MET A 122 -5.84 -28.95 10.28
CA MET A 122 -6.92 -27.99 9.98
C MET A 122 -6.38 -26.55 9.86
N ILE A 123 -5.47 -26.14 10.74
CA ILE A 123 -4.86 -24.80 10.69
C ILE A 123 -3.99 -24.64 9.43
N LEU A 124 -3.16 -25.64 9.10
CA LEU A 124 -2.30 -25.60 7.92
C LEU A 124 -3.10 -25.64 6.61
N ALA A 125 -4.06 -26.55 6.49
CA ALA A 125 -4.88 -26.69 5.29
C ALA A 125 -5.85 -25.52 5.14
N GLY A 126 -6.58 -25.15 6.20
CA GLY A 126 -7.52 -24.03 6.18
C GLY A 126 -6.83 -22.67 6.02
N GLY A 127 -5.75 -22.46 6.77
CA GLY A 127 -4.94 -21.23 6.69
C GLY A 127 -4.22 -21.09 5.35
N GLY A 128 -3.66 -22.18 4.80
CA GLY A 128 -3.01 -22.19 3.49
C GLY A 128 -3.98 -21.88 2.35
N LEU A 129 -5.19 -22.44 2.40
CA LEU A 129 -6.22 -22.22 1.38
C LEU A 129 -6.76 -20.78 1.44
N LEU A 130 -7.05 -20.26 2.63
CA LEU A 130 -7.43 -18.85 2.81
C LEU A 130 -6.32 -17.89 2.38
N ALA A 131 -5.05 -18.17 2.69
CA ALA A 131 -3.92 -17.35 2.27
C ALA A 131 -3.72 -17.37 0.74
N ALA A 132 -3.88 -18.53 0.10
CA ALA A 132 -3.78 -18.66 -1.35
C ALA A 132 -4.93 -17.93 -2.07
N PHE A 133 -6.17 -18.12 -1.64
CA PHE A 133 -7.34 -17.46 -2.24
C PHE A 133 -7.34 -15.94 -1.99
N SER A 134 -7.02 -15.50 -0.77
CA SER A 134 -6.88 -14.06 -0.48
C SER A 134 -5.71 -13.43 -1.25
N GLY A 135 -4.61 -14.16 -1.44
CA GLY A 135 -3.49 -13.74 -2.30
C GLY A 135 -3.93 -13.51 -3.73
N VAL A 136 -4.60 -14.48 -4.36
CA VAL A 136 -5.13 -14.37 -5.73
C VAL A 136 -6.16 -13.24 -5.84
N TYR A 137 -7.07 -13.13 -4.87
CA TYR A 137 -8.07 -12.06 -4.85
C TYR A 137 -7.41 -10.68 -4.74
N THR A 138 -6.34 -10.54 -3.97
CA THR A 138 -5.56 -9.29 -3.87
C THR A 138 -4.86 -8.95 -5.19
N MET A 139 -4.35 -9.95 -5.92
CA MET A 139 -3.71 -9.75 -7.23
C MET A 139 -4.71 -9.37 -8.32
N LEU A 140 -5.94 -9.89 -8.25
CA LEU A 140 -7.01 -9.61 -9.21
C LEU A 140 -7.72 -8.27 -8.92
N SER A 141 -8.00 -7.98 -7.65
CA SER A 141 -8.76 -6.79 -7.25
C SER A 141 -7.89 -5.56 -7.02
N GLY A 142 -6.58 -5.73 -6.75
CA GLY A 142 -5.64 -4.64 -6.46
C GLY A 142 -6.02 -3.77 -5.25
N ARG A 143 -6.97 -4.19 -4.41
CA ARG A 143 -7.66 -3.32 -3.43
C ARG A 143 -7.27 -3.53 -1.97
N GLU A 144 -6.59 -4.61 -1.60
CA GLU A 144 -6.43 -5.00 -0.18
C GLU A 144 -5.11 -4.62 0.50
N SER A 145 -4.12 -4.03 -0.19
CA SER A 145 -2.84 -3.63 0.44
C SER A 145 -3.00 -2.64 1.60
N LYS A 146 -4.13 -1.94 1.69
CA LYS A 146 -4.37 -0.90 2.69
C LYS A 146 -4.73 -1.38 4.09
N LEU A 147 -5.50 -2.45 4.22
CA LEU A 147 -5.90 -2.92 5.55
C LEU A 147 -4.68 -3.43 6.31
N VAL A 148 -3.78 -4.13 5.63
CA VAL A 148 -2.59 -4.70 6.25
C VAL A 148 -1.47 -3.66 6.39
N GLY A 149 -1.30 -2.77 5.41
CA GLY A 149 -0.34 -1.68 5.48
C GLY A 149 -0.64 -0.68 6.60
N LYS A 150 -1.91 -0.32 6.81
CA LYS A 150 -2.30 0.52 7.96
C LYS A 150 -2.09 -0.19 9.29
N ILE A 151 -2.38 -1.49 9.39
CA ILE A 151 -2.14 -2.26 10.62
C ILE A 151 -0.63 -2.34 10.91
N LEU A 152 0.22 -2.59 9.91
CA LEU A 152 1.67 -2.66 10.09
C LEU A 152 2.29 -1.29 10.43
N ASP A 153 1.91 -0.20 9.75
CA ASP A 153 2.39 1.16 10.08
C ASP A 153 1.90 1.64 11.46
N GLN A 154 0.72 1.18 11.92
CA GLN A 154 0.28 1.44 13.29
C GLN A 154 1.11 0.67 14.30
N THR A 155 1.50 -0.58 14.00
CA THR A 155 2.27 -1.42 14.92
C THR A 155 3.69 -0.87 15.13
N ASP A 156 4.31 -0.29 14.10
CA ASP A 156 5.63 0.34 14.21
C ASP A 156 5.60 1.65 15.03
N ARG A 157 4.49 2.40 15.02
CA ARG A 157 4.33 3.61 15.87
C ARG A 157 4.10 3.32 17.35
N PHE A 158 3.73 2.08 17.72
CA PHE A 158 3.57 1.69 19.12
C PHE A 158 4.85 1.09 19.73
N ASN A 159 5.90 0.88 18.93
CA ASN A 159 7.16 0.27 19.36
C ASN A 159 8.35 1.26 19.46
N THR A 160 8.06 2.57 19.42
CA THR A 160 8.99 3.67 19.71
C THR A 160 8.41 4.57 20.79
#